data_AF-A0A0F4NNT3-F1
#
_entry.id   AF-A0A0F4NNT3-F1
#
_cell.length_a   1.000
_cell.length_b   1.000
_cell.length_c   1.000
_cell.angle_alpha   90.00
_cell.angle_beta   90.00
_cell.angle_gamma   90.00
#
_symmetry.space_group_name_H-M   'P 1'
#
loop_
_entity.id
_entity.type
_entity.pdbx_description
1 polymer ?
#
loop_
_entity_poly.entity_id
_entity_poly.type
_entity_poly.pdbx_seq_one_letter_code
_entity_poly.pdbx_strand_id
1 'polypeptide(L)'
;MSRAVIQCGWDDVPHLRQEDIESMIKGLPPHEIEARRKGIPSLGSGAIYPIPEEDILCEPFSIPPHFAKAYGMDVGWKMTTAIWGAYDRDNDIIYAYSEHGRGQAEPIIHATAIKARGAWINGIIDTAARGRSQVDGKNLFDLYEEQGLILNNADKAVEAGLLEVYQRFSTGRLKLFNTLQGTRSEYRIYRRDDKGRVVKENDHYMDALRYLVMGIEHATTEPIKQQSFSRVGDSYAGY
;
A
#
# COMPACT_ATOMS: atom_id res chain seq x y z
N MET A 1 21.41 -25.35 6.71
CA MET A 1 20.19 -25.60 7.50
C MET A 1 19.02 -24.93 6.80
N SER A 2 18.10 -25.70 6.23
CA SER A 2 16.83 -25.18 5.70
C SER A 2 15.87 -24.95 6.87
N ARG A 3 15.40 -23.71 7.04
CA ARG A 3 14.32 -23.39 7.98
C ARG A 3 12.99 -23.47 7.21
N ALA A 4 11.96 -24.03 7.83
CA ALA A 4 10.60 -24.05 7.32
C ALA A 4 9.66 -23.44 8.36
N VAL A 5 8.69 -22.65 7.90
CA VAL A 5 7.61 -22.11 8.71
C VAL A 5 6.33 -22.82 8.27
N ILE A 6 5.65 -23.47 9.21
CA ILE A 6 4.39 -24.17 8.96
C ILE A 6 3.34 -23.49 9.81
N GLN A 7 2.28 -23.00 9.16
CA GLN A 7 1.11 -22.43 9.82
C GLN A 7 0.09 -23.56 9.99
N CYS A 8 -0.35 -23.78 11.23
CA CYS A 8 -1.39 -24.75 11.56
C CYS A 8 -2.52 -24.05 12.32
N GLY A 9 -3.76 -24.34 11.94
CA GLY A 9 -4.98 -23.91 12.61
C GLY A 9 -5.73 -25.07 13.27
N TRP A 10 -6.92 -24.77 13.79
CA TRP A 10 -7.89 -25.73 14.30
C TRP A 10 -8.38 -26.70 13.24
N ASP A 11 -8.53 -26.21 11.99
CA ASP A 11 -8.96 -27.05 10.86
C ASP A 11 -7.91 -28.12 10.50
N ASP A 12 -6.65 -28.00 10.97
CA ASP A 12 -5.57 -28.97 10.77
C ASP A 12 -5.47 -30.03 11.89
N VAL A 13 -6.35 -29.97 12.91
CA VAL A 13 -6.31 -30.87 14.09
C VAL A 13 -7.34 -31.99 13.94
N PRO A 14 -6.94 -33.26 13.66
CA PRO A 14 -7.89 -34.35 13.37
C PRO A 14 -8.79 -34.75 14.54
N HIS A 15 -8.41 -34.37 15.75
CA HIS A 15 -9.15 -34.67 16.98
C HIS A 15 -10.23 -33.62 17.30
N LEU A 16 -10.27 -32.51 16.56
CA LEU A 16 -11.20 -31.43 16.80
C LEU A 16 -12.39 -31.55 15.85
N ARG A 17 -13.58 -31.80 16.40
CA ARG A 17 -14.79 -31.97 15.59
C ARG A 17 -15.38 -30.60 15.24
N GLN A 18 -16.13 -30.53 14.15
CA GLN A 18 -16.77 -29.31 13.68
C GLN A 18 -17.66 -28.65 14.74
N GLU A 19 -18.40 -29.47 15.51
CA GLU A 19 -19.24 -29.01 16.63
C GLU A 19 -18.43 -28.33 17.74
N ASP A 20 -17.24 -28.87 18.04
CA ASP A 20 -16.34 -28.32 19.05
C ASP A 20 -15.77 -26.96 18.57
N ILE A 21 -15.41 -26.87 17.28
CA ILE A 21 -14.95 -25.61 16.65
C ILE A 21 -16.02 -24.53 16.74
N GLU A 22 -17.26 -24.84 16.36
CA GLU A 22 -18.37 -23.89 16.41
C GLU A 22 -18.68 -23.41 17.83
N SER A 23 -18.62 -24.32 18.81
CA SER A 23 -18.79 -23.97 20.22
C SER A 23 -17.67 -23.04 20.71
N MET A 24 -16.43 -23.30 20.33
CA MET A 24 -15.29 -22.46 20.72
C MET A 24 -15.35 -21.07 20.06
N ILE A 25 -15.78 -20.98 18.80
CA ILE A 25 -15.96 -19.71 18.08
C ILE A 25 -16.96 -18.80 18.80
N LYS A 26 -18.08 -19.35 19.32
CA LYS A 26 -19.10 -18.56 20.04
C LYS A 26 -18.57 -17.90 21.32
N GLY A 27 -17.51 -18.44 21.91
CA GLY A 27 -16.87 -17.88 23.11
C GLY A 27 -15.76 -16.86 22.83
N LEU A 28 -15.40 -16.64 21.56
CA LEU A 28 -14.30 -15.77 21.18
C LEU A 28 -14.78 -14.40 20.68
N PRO A 29 -14.08 -13.30 21.01
CA PRO A 29 -14.28 -12.02 20.34
C PRO A 29 -14.01 -12.12 18.84
N PRO A 30 -14.72 -11.37 17.96
CA PRO A 30 -14.56 -11.47 16.50
C PRO A 30 -13.12 -11.39 15.99
N HIS A 31 -12.31 -10.50 16.57
CA HIS A 31 -10.91 -10.27 16.17
C HIS A 31 -9.95 -11.41 16.57
N GLU A 32 -10.34 -12.29 17.50
CA GLU A 32 -9.53 -13.44 17.91
C GLU A 32 -9.83 -14.70 17.09
N ILE A 33 -11.00 -14.77 16.44
CA ILE A 33 -11.48 -15.98 15.77
C ILE A 33 -10.49 -16.44 14.69
N GLU A 34 -10.05 -15.52 13.81
CA GLU A 34 -9.14 -15.90 12.71
C GLU A 34 -7.78 -16.40 13.21
N ALA A 35 -7.20 -15.75 14.22
CA ALA A 35 -5.91 -16.19 14.76
C ALA A 35 -6.02 -17.54 15.46
N ARG A 36 -7.05 -17.71 16.28
CA ARG A 36 -7.28 -18.96 17.01
C ARG A 36 -7.58 -20.10 16.04
N ARG A 37 -8.46 -19.86 15.06
CA ARG A 37 -8.93 -20.89 14.13
C ARG A 37 -7.94 -21.21 13.01
N LYS A 38 -7.37 -20.21 12.33
CA LYS A 38 -6.55 -20.42 11.13
C LYS A 38 -5.04 -20.35 11.41
N GLY A 39 -4.64 -20.06 12.65
CA GLY A 39 -3.24 -19.84 13.00
C GLY A 39 -2.63 -18.60 12.35
N ILE A 40 -3.46 -17.68 11.83
CA ILE A 40 -3.01 -16.42 11.23
C ILE A 40 -2.59 -15.50 12.38
N PRO A 41 -1.35 -15.00 12.44
CA PRO A 41 -0.99 -14.04 13.48
C PRO A 41 -1.97 -12.86 13.45
N SER A 42 -2.69 -12.64 14.55
CA SER A 42 -3.46 -11.42 14.78
C SER A 42 -3.10 -10.84 16.13
N LEU A 43 -3.31 -9.54 16.25
CA LEU A 43 -3.15 -8.83 17.50
C LEU A 43 -4.43 -8.97 18.31
N GLY A 44 -4.29 -9.15 19.63
CA GLY A 44 -5.39 -8.95 20.57
C GLY A 44 -5.77 -7.47 20.67
N SER A 45 -6.02 -6.97 21.88
CA SER A 45 -6.21 -5.53 22.10
C SER A 45 -5.00 -4.73 21.60
N GLY A 46 -5.23 -3.73 20.73
CA GLY A 46 -4.20 -2.78 20.29
C GLY A 46 -3.93 -2.72 18.79
N ALA A 47 -4.62 -3.51 17.95
CA ALA A 47 -4.57 -3.35 16.50
C ALA A 47 -4.93 -1.91 16.09
N ILE A 48 -4.15 -1.33 15.16
CA ILE A 48 -4.43 0.02 14.65
C ILE A 48 -5.70 0.01 13.78
N TYR A 49 -5.89 -1.04 12.99
CA TYR A 49 -7.06 -1.26 12.17
C TYR A 49 -7.77 -2.54 12.61
N PRO A 50 -8.72 -2.48 13.55
CA PRO A 50 -9.44 -3.64 14.05
C PRO A 50 -10.58 -4.06 13.10
N ILE A 51 -10.28 -4.28 11.82
CA ILE A 51 -11.25 -4.67 10.79
C ILE A 51 -10.86 -6.05 10.24
N PRO A 52 -11.81 -6.99 10.06
CA PRO A 52 -11.53 -8.27 9.43
C PRO A 52 -10.90 -8.11 8.04
N GLU A 53 -9.94 -8.97 7.68
CA GLU A 53 -9.31 -8.93 6.35
C GLU A 53 -10.35 -9.07 5.23
N GLU A 54 -11.35 -9.94 5.40
CA GLU A 54 -12.42 -10.16 4.43
C GLU A 54 -13.21 -8.88 4.08
N ASP A 55 -13.29 -7.93 5.00
CA ASP A 55 -14.00 -6.67 4.77
C ASP A 55 -13.17 -5.64 4.00
N ILE A 56 -11.84 -5.78 3.98
CA ILE A 56 -10.93 -4.85 3.31
C ILE A 56 -10.33 -5.44 2.04
N LEU A 57 -10.33 -6.76 1.87
CA LEU A 57 -9.78 -7.44 0.72
C LEU A 57 -10.78 -7.52 -0.44
N CYS A 58 -10.26 -7.52 -1.66
CA CYS A 58 -11.01 -7.87 -2.86
C CYS A 58 -10.17 -8.71 -3.83
N GLU A 59 -10.85 -9.44 -4.71
CA GLU A 59 -10.20 -10.16 -5.80
C GLU A 59 -9.61 -9.18 -6.83
N PRO A 60 -8.44 -9.48 -7.41
CA PRO A 60 -7.86 -8.65 -8.45
C PRO A 60 -8.78 -8.52 -9.67
N PHE A 61 -8.90 -7.31 -10.19
CA PHE A 61 -9.63 -7.02 -11.42
C PHE A 61 -8.85 -6.05 -12.32
N SER A 62 -9.23 -5.99 -13.59
CA SER A 62 -8.66 -5.01 -14.52
C SER A 62 -9.11 -3.60 -14.16
N ILE A 63 -8.19 -2.78 -13.67
CA ILE A 63 -8.46 -1.39 -13.29
C ILE A 63 -8.96 -0.59 -14.52
N PRO A 64 -10.16 0.01 -14.47
CA PRO A 64 -10.66 0.84 -15.56
C PRO A 64 -9.74 2.00 -15.91
N PRO A 65 -9.60 2.37 -17.21
CA PRO A 65 -8.69 3.45 -17.62
C PRO A 65 -8.99 4.83 -17.05
N HIS A 66 -10.25 5.08 -16.67
CA HIS A 66 -10.68 6.37 -16.11
C HIS A 66 -10.39 6.50 -14.61
N PHE A 67 -10.03 5.41 -13.92
CA PHE A 67 -9.60 5.49 -12.52
C PHE A 67 -8.23 6.17 -12.46
N ALA A 68 -8.14 7.20 -11.62
CA ALA A 68 -6.89 7.91 -11.44
C ALA A 68 -5.93 7.07 -10.61
N LYS A 69 -4.63 7.10 -10.90
CA LYS A 69 -3.61 6.31 -10.23
C LYS A 69 -2.62 7.21 -9.51
N ALA A 70 -2.22 6.77 -8.33
CA ALA A 70 -1.10 7.31 -7.56
C ALA A 70 -0.38 6.15 -6.87
N TYR A 71 0.80 6.41 -6.30
CA TYR A 71 1.42 5.50 -5.36
C TYR A 71 1.92 6.23 -4.12
N GLY A 72 1.84 5.58 -2.96
CA GLY A 72 2.53 6.02 -1.76
C GLY A 72 3.87 5.29 -1.63
N MET A 73 4.88 5.94 -1.07
CA MET A 73 6.25 5.43 -0.99
C MET A 73 6.87 5.74 0.37
N ASP A 74 7.28 4.70 1.08
CA ASP A 74 8.11 4.81 2.29
C ASP A 74 9.54 4.40 1.95
N VAL A 75 10.51 5.28 2.25
CA VAL A 75 11.90 5.09 1.87
C VAL A 75 12.76 4.80 3.09
N GLY A 76 13.43 3.66 3.04
CA GLY A 76 14.38 3.25 4.06
C GLY A 76 15.47 2.35 3.50
N TRP A 77 16.66 2.41 4.11
CA TRP A 77 17.75 1.52 3.76
C TRP A 77 17.42 0.05 4.05
N LYS A 78 16.73 -0.21 5.18
CA LYS A 78 16.29 -1.56 5.55
C LYS A 78 15.20 -2.07 4.63
N MET A 79 14.28 -1.21 4.23
CA MET A 79 13.18 -1.51 3.34
C MET A 79 12.70 -0.21 2.70
N THR A 80 12.58 -0.22 1.37
CA THR A 80 11.84 0.80 0.63
C THR A 80 10.62 0.13 0.01
N THR A 81 9.44 0.69 0.26
CA THR A 81 8.16 0.16 -0.19
C THR A 81 7.40 1.18 -1.03
N ALA A 82 6.58 0.67 -1.95
CA ALA A 82 5.61 1.48 -2.69
C ALA A 82 4.30 0.70 -2.85
N ILE A 83 3.17 1.38 -2.71
CA ILE A 83 1.83 0.83 -2.93
C ILE A 83 1.09 1.69 -3.93
N TRP A 84 0.56 1.05 -4.98
CA TRP A 84 -0.23 1.73 -6.00
C TRP A 84 -1.71 1.66 -5.69
N GLY A 85 -2.37 2.82 -5.73
CA GLY A 85 -3.82 2.95 -5.65
C GLY A 85 -4.41 3.35 -6.98
N ALA A 86 -5.59 2.80 -7.28
CA ALA A 86 -6.49 3.28 -8.31
C ALA A 86 -7.71 3.91 -7.64
N TYR A 87 -7.95 5.18 -7.91
CA TYR A 87 -9.00 5.99 -7.31
C TYR A 87 -10.20 6.09 -8.26
N ASP A 88 -11.27 5.43 -7.87
CA ASP A 88 -12.62 5.63 -8.38
C ASP A 88 -13.19 6.91 -7.76
N ARG A 89 -13.16 8.00 -8.53
CA ARG A 89 -13.67 9.31 -8.07
C ARG A 89 -15.18 9.35 -7.98
N ASP A 90 -15.90 8.52 -8.74
CA ASP A 90 -17.36 8.55 -8.79
C ASP A 90 -17.94 7.93 -7.51
N ASN A 91 -17.29 6.89 -6.99
CA ASN A 91 -17.70 6.19 -5.77
C ASN A 91 -16.84 6.52 -4.53
N ASP A 92 -15.81 7.36 -4.68
CA ASP A 92 -14.79 7.64 -3.66
C ASP A 92 -14.16 6.34 -3.09
N ILE A 93 -13.69 5.46 -3.97
CA ILE A 93 -13.06 4.19 -3.59
C ILE A 93 -11.62 4.13 -4.09
N ILE A 94 -10.70 3.83 -3.17
CA ILE A 94 -9.29 3.54 -3.50
C ILE A 94 -9.10 2.04 -3.53
N TYR A 95 -8.65 1.51 -4.67
CA TYR A 95 -8.24 0.11 -4.82
C TYR A 95 -6.72 0.03 -4.84
N ALA A 96 -6.10 -0.45 -3.76
CA ALA A 96 -4.68 -0.76 -3.75
C ALA A 96 -4.45 -2.06 -4.51
N TYR A 97 -3.72 -2.01 -5.62
CA TYR A 97 -3.70 -3.09 -6.62
C TYR A 97 -2.31 -3.65 -6.92
N SER A 98 -1.25 -2.94 -6.55
CA SER A 98 0.13 -3.40 -6.71
C SER A 98 0.95 -2.92 -5.52
N GLU A 99 1.99 -3.69 -5.19
CA GLU A 99 3.00 -3.31 -4.20
C GLU A 99 4.40 -3.62 -4.72
N HIS A 100 5.39 -2.98 -4.10
CA HIS A 100 6.82 -3.21 -4.28
C HIS A 100 7.46 -3.04 -2.92
N GLY A 101 8.38 -3.94 -2.56
CA GLY A 101 9.19 -3.79 -1.36
C GLY A 101 10.54 -4.46 -1.54
N ARG A 102 11.60 -3.72 -1.25
CA ARG A 102 12.96 -4.24 -1.28
C ARG A 102 13.86 -3.46 -0.33
N GLY A 103 14.66 -4.18 0.45
CA GLY A 103 15.71 -3.61 1.29
C GLY A 103 17.06 -3.59 0.61
N GLN A 104 17.98 -2.78 1.15
CA GLN A 104 19.41 -2.78 0.80
C GLN A 104 19.66 -2.68 -0.72
N ALA A 105 18.93 -1.78 -1.39
CA ALA A 105 19.07 -1.55 -2.82
C ALA A 105 19.18 -0.04 -3.10
N GLU A 106 19.78 0.31 -4.24
CA GLU A 106 19.97 1.69 -4.64
C GLU A 106 18.66 2.32 -5.16
N PRO A 107 18.51 3.67 -5.08
CA PRO A 107 17.32 4.38 -5.57
C PRO A 107 16.93 4.04 -7.02
N ILE A 108 17.90 3.84 -7.91
CA ILE A 108 17.65 3.45 -9.31
C ILE A 108 16.86 2.14 -9.44
N ILE A 109 17.10 1.17 -8.55
CA ILE A 109 16.41 -0.12 -8.57
C ILE A 109 14.94 0.06 -8.24
N HIS A 110 14.63 0.86 -7.21
CA HIS A 110 13.27 1.18 -6.82
C HIS A 110 12.57 2.03 -7.89
N ALA A 111 13.23 3.06 -8.41
CA ALA A 111 12.67 3.92 -9.46
C ALA A 111 12.34 3.12 -10.73
N THR A 112 13.21 2.17 -11.12
CA THR A 112 12.97 1.30 -12.27
C THR A 112 11.75 0.40 -12.05
N ALA A 113 11.65 -0.22 -10.87
CA ALA A 113 10.49 -1.03 -10.51
C ALA A 113 9.18 -0.22 -10.50
N ILE A 114 9.25 1.03 -10.03
CA ILE A 114 8.11 1.93 -9.97
C ILE A 114 7.64 2.33 -11.37
N LYS A 115 8.56 2.81 -12.22
CA LYS A 115 8.24 3.23 -13.60
C LYS A 115 7.68 2.09 -14.45
N ALA A 116 8.01 0.84 -14.14
CA ALA A 116 7.43 -0.32 -14.83
C ALA A 116 5.90 -0.45 -14.65
N ARG A 117 5.30 0.16 -13.60
CA ARG A 117 3.83 0.25 -13.43
C ARG A 117 3.22 1.42 -14.20
N GLY A 118 4.02 2.39 -14.61
CA GLY A 118 3.60 3.60 -15.30
C GLY A 118 4.43 4.79 -14.85
N ALA A 119 5.34 5.25 -15.71
CA ALA A 119 6.21 6.41 -15.43
C ALA A 119 5.45 7.74 -15.25
N TRP A 120 4.18 7.79 -15.69
CA TRP A 120 3.30 8.94 -15.56
C TRP A 120 2.59 9.02 -14.20
N ILE A 121 2.62 7.94 -13.41
CA ILE A 121 1.89 7.86 -12.14
C ILE A 121 2.63 8.69 -11.09
N ASN A 122 1.90 9.55 -10.40
CA ASN A 122 2.44 10.40 -9.35
C ASN A 122 2.69 9.61 -8.06
N GLY A 123 3.84 9.87 -7.43
CA GLY A 123 4.23 9.32 -6.14
C GLY A 123 4.03 10.30 -5.00
N ILE A 124 3.68 9.78 -3.83
CA ILE A 124 3.62 10.51 -2.56
C ILE A 124 4.67 9.90 -1.64
N ILE A 125 5.68 10.68 -1.30
CA ILE A 125 6.87 10.22 -0.59
C ILE A 125 7.06 11.01 0.69
N ASP A 126 7.34 10.31 1.79
CA ASP A 126 7.88 10.95 2.98
C ASP A 126 9.40 10.83 2.99
N THR A 127 10.08 11.93 2.71
CA THR A 127 11.55 11.98 2.78
C THR A 127 12.06 12.34 4.17
N ALA A 128 11.27 12.12 5.23
CA ALA A 128 11.68 12.31 6.62
C ALA A 128 12.72 11.28 7.12
N ALA A 129 13.88 11.22 6.47
CA ALA A 129 15.10 10.67 7.06
C ALA A 129 16.27 11.57 6.61
N ARG A 130 16.59 12.64 7.35
CA ARG A 130 17.64 12.65 8.39
C ARG A 130 18.98 11.99 8.01
N GLY A 131 19.31 11.95 6.74
CA GLY A 131 20.63 11.59 6.27
C GLY A 131 20.88 12.27 4.94
N ARG A 132 21.50 13.45 4.96
CA ARG A 132 22.34 13.85 3.82
C ARG A 132 23.22 12.64 3.53
N SER A 133 23.16 12.07 2.33
CA SER A 133 24.20 11.13 1.95
C SER A 133 25.52 11.93 2.04
N GLN A 134 26.48 11.44 2.83
CA GLN A 134 27.78 12.08 3.02
C GLN A 134 28.60 12.14 1.71
N VAL A 135 28.06 11.64 0.60
CA VAL A 135 28.74 11.56 -0.68
C VAL A 135 28.53 12.83 -1.51
N ASP A 136 27.41 13.57 -1.39
CA ASP A 136 27.21 14.76 -2.26
C ASP A 136 26.11 15.78 -1.85
N GLY A 137 25.52 15.69 -0.66
CA GLY A 137 24.57 16.72 -0.17
C GLY A 137 23.19 16.75 -0.85
N LYS A 138 22.94 15.94 -1.89
CA LYS A 138 21.60 15.73 -2.49
C LYS A 138 20.68 14.98 -1.52
N ASN A 139 19.40 15.37 -1.48
CA ASN A 139 18.37 14.65 -0.72
C ASN A 139 17.91 13.43 -1.54
N LEU A 140 17.41 12.39 -0.86
CA LEU A 140 16.82 11.20 -1.51
C LEU A 140 15.69 11.58 -2.46
N PHE A 141 14.94 12.65 -2.16
CA PHE A 141 13.92 13.21 -3.05
C PHE A 141 14.50 13.50 -4.45
N ASP A 142 15.54 14.33 -4.50
CA ASP A 142 16.20 14.76 -5.74
C ASP A 142 16.75 13.56 -6.51
N LEU A 143 17.33 12.59 -5.80
CA LEU A 143 17.86 11.37 -6.42
C LEU A 143 16.76 10.57 -7.13
N TYR A 144 15.56 10.47 -6.57
CA TYR A 144 14.45 9.78 -7.20
C TYR A 144 13.84 10.57 -8.36
N GLU A 145 13.74 11.90 -8.24
CA GLU A 145 13.32 12.77 -9.34
C GLU A 145 14.30 12.71 -10.52
N GLU A 146 15.61 12.67 -10.25
CA GLU A 146 16.65 12.47 -11.28
C GLU A 146 16.49 11.13 -12.01
N GLN A 147 15.87 10.13 -11.38
CA GLN A 147 15.50 8.87 -12.04
C GLN A 147 14.17 8.95 -12.82
N GLY A 148 13.54 10.11 -12.88
CA GLY A 148 12.31 10.37 -13.63
C GLY A 148 11.04 9.94 -12.90
N LEU A 149 11.04 9.91 -11.56
CA LEU A 149 9.81 9.79 -10.79
C LEU A 149 9.15 11.16 -10.64
N ILE A 150 7.82 11.21 -10.69
CA ILE A 150 7.02 12.41 -10.41
C ILE A 150 6.60 12.33 -8.94
N LEU A 151 7.17 13.16 -8.07
CA LEU A 151 7.03 13.02 -6.62
C LEU A 151 6.35 14.23 -5.97
N ASN A 152 5.55 13.96 -4.95
CA ASN A 152 4.90 14.93 -4.09
C ASN A 152 5.24 14.62 -2.63
N ASN A 153 5.32 15.65 -1.79
CA ASN A 153 5.63 15.48 -0.38
C ASN A 153 4.41 14.93 0.37
N ALA A 154 4.62 13.91 1.20
CA ALA A 154 3.58 13.35 2.05
C ALA A 154 3.22 14.28 3.22
N ASP A 155 1.94 14.27 3.61
CA ASP A 155 1.50 14.77 4.91
C ASP A 155 1.99 13.84 6.04
N LYS A 156 2.64 14.43 7.04
CA LYS A 156 3.30 13.74 8.16
C LYS A 156 2.42 13.66 9.40
N ALA A 157 1.17 14.09 9.33
CA ALA A 157 0.19 13.97 10.41
C ALA A 157 -0.21 12.49 10.63
N VAL A 158 0.64 11.73 11.34
CA VAL A 158 0.48 10.28 11.53
C VAL A 158 -0.92 9.92 12.07
N GLU A 159 -1.35 10.51 13.18
CA GLU A 159 -2.63 10.19 13.80
C GLU A 159 -3.84 10.52 12.90
N ALA A 160 -3.79 11.65 12.19
CA ALA A 160 -4.83 12.01 11.22
C ALA A 160 -4.86 11.02 10.04
N GLY A 161 -3.69 10.64 9.51
CA GLY A 161 -3.60 9.67 8.44
C GLY A 161 -4.04 8.27 8.86
N LEU A 162 -3.73 7.83 10.08
CA LEU A 162 -4.25 6.57 10.62
C LEU A 162 -5.77 6.59 10.71
N LEU A 163 -6.35 7.69 11.21
CA LEU A 163 -7.79 7.85 11.29
C LEU A 163 -8.46 7.83 9.91
N GLU A 164 -7.90 8.52 8.91
CA GLU A 164 -8.43 8.55 7.55
C GLU A 164 -8.41 7.16 6.89
N VAL A 165 -7.29 6.43 7.00
CA VAL A 165 -7.19 5.06 6.50
C VAL A 165 -8.21 4.15 7.20
N TYR A 166 -8.34 4.25 8.52
CA TYR A 166 -9.32 3.48 9.29
C TYR A 166 -10.77 3.78 8.86
N GLN A 167 -11.10 5.06 8.65
CA GLN A 167 -12.42 5.47 8.18
C GLN A 167 -12.72 4.94 6.79
N ARG A 168 -11.75 4.98 5.86
CA ARG A 168 -11.94 4.44 4.51
C ARG A 168 -12.13 2.92 4.52
N PHE A 169 -11.35 2.19 5.30
CA PHE A 169 -11.59 0.75 5.47
C PHE A 169 -12.98 0.48 6.06
N SER A 170 -13.33 1.15 7.16
CA SER A 170 -14.62 0.96 7.85
C SER A 170 -15.84 1.27 6.97
N THR A 171 -15.68 2.16 6.00
CA THR A 171 -16.74 2.57 5.06
C THR A 171 -16.67 1.85 3.72
N GLY A 172 -15.71 0.94 3.51
CA GLY A 172 -15.50 0.24 2.25
C GLY A 172 -14.90 1.10 1.12
N ARG A 173 -14.44 2.32 1.43
CA ARG A 173 -13.81 3.29 0.51
C ARG A 173 -12.31 3.06 0.30
N LEU A 174 -11.74 2.06 0.95
CA LEU A 174 -10.40 1.54 0.67
C LEU A 174 -10.47 0.02 0.61
N LYS A 175 -10.01 -0.54 -0.50
CA LYS A 175 -9.94 -1.99 -0.74
C LYS A 175 -8.54 -2.37 -1.18
N LEU A 176 -8.05 -3.51 -0.70
CA LEU A 176 -6.75 -4.05 -1.05
C LEU A 176 -6.94 -5.31 -1.89
N PHE A 177 -6.22 -5.42 -3.00
CA PHE A 177 -6.18 -6.69 -3.72
C PHE A 177 -5.58 -7.78 -2.81
N ASN A 178 -6.16 -8.98 -2.84
CA ASN A 178 -5.69 -10.10 -2.01
C ASN A 178 -4.23 -10.52 -2.33
N THR A 179 -3.66 -10.06 -3.43
CA THR A 179 -2.29 -10.30 -3.89
C THR A 179 -1.23 -9.46 -3.17
N LEU A 180 -1.63 -8.44 -2.39
CA LEU A 180 -0.72 -7.53 -1.68
C LEU A 180 -0.19 -8.18 -0.39
N GLN A 181 0.65 -9.21 -0.53
CA GLN A 181 1.11 -10.05 0.58
C GLN A 181 1.89 -9.27 1.64
N GLY A 182 2.76 -8.34 1.23
CA GLY A 182 3.53 -7.49 2.14
C GLY A 182 2.62 -6.59 2.96
N THR A 183 1.71 -5.89 2.29
CA THR A 183 0.70 -5.03 2.93
C THR A 183 -0.15 -5.82 3.91
N ARG A 184 -0.65 -7.00 3.52
CA ARG A 184 -1.46 -7.88 4.39
C ARG A 184 -0.69 -8.41 5.59
N SER A 185 0.58 -8.75 5.40
CA SER A 185 1.44 -9.24 6.48
C SER A 185 1.67 -8.17 7.54
N GLU A 186 1.92 -6.92 7.12
CA GLU A 186 2.06 -5.81 8.05
C GLU A 186 0.73 -5.44 8.73
N TYR A 187 -0.37 -5.40 7.97
CA TYR A 187 -1.70 -5.09 8.49
C TYR A 187 -2.05 -5.91 9.73
N ARG A 188 -1.76 -7.22 9.70
CA ARG A 188 -2.01 -8.18 10.79
C ARG A 188 -1.28 -7.86 12.09
N ILE A 189 -0.11 -7.24 12.01
CA ILE A 189 0.79 -7.00 13.14
C ILE A 189 0.96 -5.50 13.49
N TYR A 190 0.22 -4.63 12.78
CA TYR A 190 0.25 -3.19 12.98
C TYR A 190 -0.56 -2.78 14.22
N ARG A 191 0.14 -2.26 15.24
CA ARG A 191 -0.39 -2.10 16.60
C ARG A 191 0.07 -0.83 17.31
N ARG A 192 -0.65 -0.52 18.37
CA ARG A 192 -0.22 0.38 19.44
C ARG A 192 0.39 -0.41 20.61
N ASP A 193 1.33 0.20 21.30
CA ASP A 193 1.88 -0.29 22.57
C ASP A 193 0.94 0.01 23.74
N ASP A 194 1.30 -0.46 24.95
CA ASP A 194 0.52 -0.26 26.19
C ASP A 194 0.34 1.23 26.56
N LYS A 195 1.12 2.13 25.95
CA LYS A 195 1.03 3.58 26.13
C LYS A 195 0.24 4.26 25.02
N GLY A 196 -0.39 3.49 24.13
CA GLY A 196 -1.19 3.99 23.00
C GLY A 196 -0.36 4.50 21.82
N ARG A 197 0.95 4.28 21.78
CA ARG A 197 1.84 4.76 20.71
C ARG A 197 1.96 3.70 19.62
N VAL A 198 2.00 4.13 18.36
CA VAL A 198 2.26 3.23 17.22
C VAL A 198 3.60 2.53 17.40
N VAL A 199 3.62 1.21 17.28
CA VAL A 199 4.85 0.42 17.29
C VAL A 199 5.50 0.49 15.91
N LYS A 200 6.70 1.05 15.84
CA LYS A 200 7.46 1.26 14.59
C LYS A 200 8.29 0.04 14.19
N GLU A 201 7.60 -1.07 13.93
CA GLU A 201 8.20 -2.34 13.52
C GLU A 201 7.36 -2.97 12.42
N ASN A 202 7.97 -3.21 11.24
CA ASN A 202 7.28 -3.76 10.07
C ASN A 202 6.03 -2.94 9.70
N ASP A 203 6.22 -1.62 9.55
CA ASP A 203 5.19 -0.62 9.24
C ASP A 203 5.41 0.08 7.90
N HIS A 204 6.33 -0.43 7.06
CA HIS A 204 6.73 0.23 5.81
C HIS A 204 5.63 0.27 4.75
N TYR A 205 4.91 -0.84 4.56
CA TYR A 205 3.74 -0.87 3.68
C TYR A 205 2.58 -0.09 4.32
N MET A 206 2.40 -0.13 5.63
CA MET A 206 1.35 0.67 6.31
C MET A 206 1.58 2.17 6.17
N ASP A 207 2.83 2.63 6.29
CA ASP A 207 3.19 4.02 6.06
C ASP A 207 3.03 4.41 4.59
N ALA A 208 3.49 3.58 3.65
CA ALA A 208 3.26 3.81 2.22
C ALA A 208 1.75 3.88 1.88
N LEU A 209 0.92 3.01 2.46
CA LEU A 209 -0.53 3.04 2.28
C LEU A 209 -1.14 4.33 2.84
N ARG A 210 -0.70 4.76 4.03
CA ARG A 210 -1.12 6.02 4.64
C ARG A 210 -0.75 7.22 3.76
N TYR A 211 0.46 7.26 3.21
CA TYR A 211 0.88 8.31 2.29
C TYR A 211 0.06 8.33 1.00
N LEU A 212 -0.24 7.16 0.43
CA LEU A 212 -1.12 7.04 -0.72
C LEU A 212 -2.52 7.61 -0.42
N VAL A 213 -3.11 7.23 0.70
CA VAL A 213 -4.46 7.67 1.08
C VAL A 213 -4.49 9.18 1.35
N MET A 214 -3.49 9.69 2.06
CA MET A 214 -3.41 11.11 2.43
C MET A 214 -3.09 12.04 1.26
N GLY A 215 -2.47 11.54 0.20
CA GLY A 215 -2.13 12.33 -0.99
C GLY A 215 -2.85 11.85 -2.26
N ILE A 216 -4.01 11.20 -2.12
CA ILE A 216 -4.75 10.63 -3.24
C ILE A 216 -5.23 11.68 -4.25
N GLU A 217 -5.33 12.95 -3.84
CA GLU A 217 -5.64 14.09 -4.71
C GLU A 217 -4.61 14.29 -5.82
N HIS A 218 -3.38 13.78 -5.64
CA HIS A 218 -2.34 13.80 -6.66
C HIS A 218 -2.52 12.73 -7.75
N ALA A 219 -3.52 11.85 -7.63
CA ALA A 219 -3.78 10.79 -8.60
C ALA A 219 -4.15 11.36 -9.98
N THR A 220 -3.58 10.81 -11.03
CA THR A 220 -3.79 11.24 -12.42
C THR A 220 -4.32 10.08 -13.27
N THR A 221 -4.91 10.36 -14.44
CA THR A 221 -5.22 9.31 -15.42
C THR A 221 -4.09 9.22 -16.43
N GLU A 222 -4.00 8.09 -17.14
CA GLU A 222 -2.97 7.91 -18.16
C GLU A 222 -3.07 9.01 -19.23
N PRO A 223 -1.98 9.73 -19.54
CA PRO A 223 -2.00 10.76 -20.57
C PRO A 223 -2.32 10.16 -21.94
N ILE A 224 -3.32 10.71 -22.61
CA ILE A 224 -3.64 10.34 -23.99
C ILE A 224 -2.52 10.88 -24.88
N LYS A 225 -1.87 10.02 -25.66
CA LYS A 225 -0.92 10.45 -26.69
C LYS A 225 -1.67 11.28 -27.73
N GLN A 226 -1.54 12.60 -27.69
CA GLN A 226 -2.00 13.45 -28.77
C GLN A 226 -1.20 13.11 -30.02
N GLN A 227 -1.84 12.52 -31.04
CA GLN A 227 -1.26 12.47 -32.37
C GLN A 227 -1.17 13.92 -32.85
N SER A 228 0.06 14.43 -33.00
CA SER A 228 0.29 15.67 -33.70
C SER A 228 -0.14 15.47 -35.14
N PHE A 229 -1.31 16.00 -35.50
CA PHE A 229 -1.64 16.21 -36.91
C PHE A 229 -0.70 17.30 -37.41
N SER A 230 0.41 16.90 -38.04
CA SER A 230 1.16 17.80 -38.89
C SER A 230 0.19 18.28 -39.97
N ARG A 231 -0.24 19.54 -39.88
CA ARG A 231 -0.85 20.21 -41.02
C ARG A 231 0.22 20.25 -42.11
N VAL A 232 0.15 19.30 -43.03
CA VAL A 232 0.79 19.44 -44.34
C VAL A 232 0.01 20.56 -45.02
N GLY A 233 0.42 21.80 -44.76
CA GLY A 233 -0.06 22.95 -45.50
C GLY A 233 0.45 22.79 -46.92
N ASP A 234 -0.46 22.53 -47.85
CA ASP A 234 -0.16 22.45 -49.26
C ASP A 234 0.41 23.81 -49.72
N SER A 235 1.70 23.85 -50.04
CA SER A 235 2.42 25.09 -50.36
C SER A 235 2.11 25.66 -51.75
N TYR A 236 1.10 25.10 -52.44
CA TYR A 236 0.79 25.40 -53.85
C TYR A 236 -0.58 26.04 -54.11
N ALA A 237 -1.40 26.33 -53.10
CA ALA A 237 -2.66 27.04 -53.30
C ALA A 237 -2.48 28.57 -53.21
N GLY A 238 -1.80 29.14 -54.21
CA GLY A 238 -1.91 30.55 -54.55
C GLY A 238 -2.99 30.72 -55.61
N TYR A 239 -4.12 31.34 -55.23
CA TYR A 239 -5.08 31.96 -56.14
C TYR A 239 -5.38 33.38 -55.65
#